data_AF-B7Q6H0-F1
#
_entry.id   AF-B7Q6H0-F1
#
_cell.length_a   1.000
_cell.length_b   1.000
_cell.length_c   1.000
_cell.angle_alpha   90.00
_cell.angle_beta   90.00
_cell.angle_gamma   90.00
#
_symmetry.space_group_name_H-M   'P 1'
#
loop_
_entity.id
_entity.type
_entity.pdbx_description
1 polymer ?
#
loop_
_entity_poly.entity_id
_entity_poly.type
_entity_poly.pdbx_seq_one_letter_code
_entity_poly.pdbx_strand_id
1 'polypeptide(L)' 'EHKHTIEEIRYVERGVDWLDVRDIRDNWVRIEMTTGDMAILPSNTYHRAVFRQ' A
#
# COMPACT_ATOMS: atom_id res chain seq x y z
N GLU A 1 -8.16 0.00 -7.81
CA GLU A 1 -8.60 0.07 -6.41
C GLU A 1 -9.35 -1.20 -6.09
N HIS A 2 -9.04 -1.83 -4.96
CA HIS A 2 -9.72 -3.03 -4.48
C HIS A 2 -9.51 -3.20 -2.96
N LYS A 3 -10.05 -4.30 -2.43
CA LYS A 3 -9.87 -4.77 -1.06
C LYS A 3 -9.55 -6.25 -1.08
N HIS A 4 -8.84 -6.71 -0.06
CA HIS A 4 -8.68 -8.11 0.26
C HIS A 4 -9.43 -8.45 1.55
N THR A 5 -9.93 -9.69 1.64
CA THR A 5 -10.57 -10.22 2.84
C THR A 5 -9.56 -10.60 3.93
N ILE A 6 -8.28 -10.68 3.56
CA ILE A 6 -7.14 -10.89 4.43
C ILE A 6 -6.23 -9.66 4.39
N GLU A 7 -5.24 -9.63 5.27
CA GLU A 7 -4.20 -8.61 5.25
C GLU A 7 -3.33 -8.73 3.99
N GLU A 8 -2.81 -7.59 3.53
CA GLU A 8 -1.79 -7.56 2.50
C GLU A 8 -0.46 -7.15 3.12
N ILE A 9 0.56 -7.99 2.94
CA ILE A 9 1.90 -7.77 3.47
C ILE A 9 2.83 -7.49 2.30
N ARG A 10 3.55 -6.36 2.36
CA ARG A 10 4.49 -5.94 1.32
C ARG A 10 5.86 -5.66 1.94
N TYR A 11 6.89 -6.06 1.21
CA TYR A 11 8.29 -5.74 1.50
C TYR A 11 8.96 -5.29 0.19
N VAL A 12 9.60 -4.14 0.20
CA VAL A 12 10.27 -3.60 -0.99
C VAL A 12 11.72 -4.09 -0.99
N GLU A 13 11.99 -5.17 -1.74
CA GLU A 13 13.35 -5.70 -1.87
C GLU A 13 14.27 -4.76 -2.67
N ARG A 14 13.72 -4.05 -3.65
CA ARG A 14 14.41 -3.05 -4.47
C ARG A 14 13.37 -2.11 -5.10
N GLY A 15 13.76 -0.86 -5.35
CA GLY A 15 12.95 0.12 -6.07
C GLY A 15 12.04 0.90 -5.13
N VAL A 16 10.91 1.36 -5.67
CA VAL A 16 9.91 2.17 -4.97
C VAL A 16 8.52 1.59 -5.19
N ASP A 17 7.74 1.46 -4.13
CA ASP A 17 6.34 1.09 -4.19
C ASP A 17 5.48 2.25 -3.71
N TRP A 18 4.54 2.69 -4.55
CA TRP A 18 3.57 3.70 -4.19
C TRP A 18 2.28 3.04 -3.77
N LEU A 19 2.02 3.08 -2.47
CA LEU A 19 0.83 2.51 -1.86
C LEU A 19 -0.14 3.64 -1.52
N ASP A 20 -1.23 3.74 -2.29
CA ASP A 20 -2.31 4.68 -1.99
C ASP A 20 -3.38 3.98 -1.16
N VAL A 21 -3.75 4.56 -0.01
CA VAL A 21 -4.85 4.11 0.85
C VAL A 21 -5.89 5.22 1.02
N ARG A 22 -7.12 4.87 1.44
CA ARG A 22 -8.14 5.85 1.81
C ARG A 22 -8.00 6.28 3.27
N ASP A 23 -8.04 7.58 3.53
CA ASP A 23 -8.16 8.11 4.89
C ASP A 23 -9.62 8.02 5.41
N ILE A 24 -9.85 8.47 6.64
CA ILE A 24 -11.19 8.47 7.27
C ILE A 24 -12.21 9.40 6.58
N ARG A 25 -11.76 10.24 5.65
CA ARG A 25 -12.59 11.16 4.86
C ARG A 25 -12.66 10.73 3.39
N ASP A 26 -12.28 9.49 3.08
CA ASP A 26 -12.24 8.91 1.74
C ASP A 26 -11.28 9.62 0.75
N ASN A 27 -10.29 10.36 1.25
CA ASN A 27 -9.23 10.92 0.41
C ASN A 27 -8.11 9.92 0.20
N TRP A 28 -7.44 10.01 -0.96
CA TRP A 28 -6.22 9.26 -1.20
C TRP A 28 -5.05 9.83 -0.40
N VAL A 29 -4.39 8.97 0.37
CA VAL A 29 -3.10 9.22 1.01
C VAL A 29 -2.06 8.30 0.38
N ARG A 30 -0.99 8.88 -0.13
CA ARG A 30 0.13 8.12 -0.70
C ARG A 30 1.17 7.82 0.38
N ILE A 31 1.53 6.56 0.49
CA ILE A 31 2.68 6.08 1.22
C ILE A 31 3.72 5.67 0.18
N GLU A 32 4.84 6.39 0.13
CA GLU A 32 6.00 5.98 -0.65
C GLU A 32 6.83 5.02 0.18
N MET A 33 7.01 3.80 -0.32
CA MET A 33 7.87 2.79 0.29
C MET A 33 9.10 2.59 -0.58
N THR A 34 10.27 2.60 0.04
CA THR A 34 11.56 2.43 -0.61
C THR A 34 12.22 1.12 -0.18
N THR A 35 13.38 0.80 -0.76
CA THR A 35 14.11 -0.44 -0.47
C THR A 35 14.32 -0.65 1.02
N GLY A 36 13.84 -1.78 1.55
CA GLY A 36 13.90 -2.14 2.96
C GLY A 36 12.62 -1.82 3.76
N ASP A 37 11.70 -1.03 3.21
CA ASP A 37 10.43 -0.75 3.87
C ASP A 37 9.47 -1.94 3.82
N MET A 38 8.73 -2.13 4.91
CA MET A 38 7.69 -3.13 5.06
C MET A 38 6.38 -2.47 5.47
N ALA A 39 5.27 -2.91 4.88
CA ALA A 39 3.93 -2.47 5.24
C ALA A 39 3.00 -3.67 5.39
N ILE A 40 2.08 -3.55 6.33
CA ILE A 40 0.97 -4.48 6.53
C ILE A 40 -0.31 -3.66 6.41
N LEU A 41 -1.11 -3.94 5.38
CA LEU A 41 -2.42 -3.35 5.20
C LEU A 41 -3.46 -4.26 5.86
N PRO A 42 -4.27 -3.73 6.80
CA PRO A 42 -5.37 -4.49 7.37
C PRO A 42 -6.36 -4.96 6.30
N SER A 43 -7.03 -6.08 6.56
CA SER A 43 -8.12 -6.55 5.69
C SER A 43 -9.20 -5.48 5.50
N ASN A 44 -9.89 -5.52 4.36
CA ASN A 44 -10.91 -4.55 3.97
C ASN A 44 -10.46 -3.08 3.83
N THR A 45 -9.15 -2.81 3.77
CA THR A 45 -8.60 -1.49 3.44
C THR A 45 -8.72 -1.23 1.93
N TYR A 46 -9.35 -0.11 1.52
CA TYR A 46 -9.31 0.32 0.12
C TYR A 46 -7.91 0.80 -0.24
N HIS A 47 -7.31 0.18 -1.25
CA HIS A 47 -5.97 0.55 -1.69
C HIS A 47 -5.75 0.31 -3.18
N ARG A 48 -4.64 0.85 -3.66
CA ARG A 48 -4.01 0.51 -4.94
C ARG A 48 -2.50 0.67 -4.79
N ALA A 49 -1.74 -0.18 -5.46
CA ALA A 49 -0.29 -0.12 -5.47
C ALA A 49 0.23 0.06 -6.90
N VAL A 50 1.31 0.83 -7.04
CA VAL A 50 2.08 0.93 -8.29
C VAL A 50 3.55 0.79 -7.94
N PHE A 51 4.14 -0.32 -8.38
CA PHE A 51 5.56 -0.56 -8.24
C PHE A 51 6.35 0.16 -9.35
N ARG A 52 7.49 0.75 -8.98
CA ARG A 52 8.45 1.39 -9.89
C ARG A 52 9.85 0.86 -9.61
N GLN A 53 10.53 0.47 -10.68
CA GLN A 53 11.94 0.06 -10.66
C GLN A 53 12.86 1.27 -10.72
#